data_AF-A0A4Q9N211-F1
#
_entry.id   AF-A0A4Q9N211-F1
#
_cell.length_a   1.000
_cell.length_b   1.000
_cell.length_c   1.000
_cell.angle_alpha   90.00
_cell.angle_beta   90.00
_cell.angle_gamma   90.00
#
_symmetry.space_group_name_H-M   'P 1'
#
loop_
_entity.id
_entity.type
_entity.pdbx_description
1 polymer ?
#
loop_
_entity_poly.entity_id
_entity_poly.type
_entity_poly.pdbx_seq_one_letter_code
_entity_poly.pdbx_strand_id
1 'polypeptide(L)'
;MSATRDFDSAPVLSYLALPDDYQPSPQTAPVEFLRKHIRELPPHLLALFSANTTPRERTVVPEIRSRRLKYVESKPPEFSLAEAKSTWPALWEGRERPGTEQAKAEKEWADKEFMGGTVQQQVGKLGELLRDYEEERESERVRTIRRQRAEYIESLPEEDEESDEDEDDQAPLPEPSPIENEAWFQRNIQERFIYGFLESIDYDKVDWNEQWDEDLDREAEERWFDDEEED
;
A
#
# COMPACT_ATOMS: atom_id res chain seq x y z
N MET A 1 -7.17 7.91 18.61
CA MET A 1 -6.65 9.16 19.18
C MET A 1 -5.15 9.22 18.88
N SER A 2 -4.77 9.60 17.66
CA SER A 2 -3.35 9.78 17.32
C SER A 2 -2.89 11.12 17.85
N ALA A 3 -1.80 11.13 18.63
CA ALA A 3 -1.16 12.36 19.06
C ALA A 3 -0.78 13.17 17.82
N THR A 4 -1.33 14.37 17.68
CA THR A 4 -0.86 15.36 16.71
C THR A 4 0.55 15.75 17.15
N ARG A 5 1.56 15.14 16.52
CA ARG A 5 2.92 15.63 16.66
C ARG A 5 2.96 17.01 16.01
N ASP A 6 3.23 18.03 16.80
CA ASP A 6 3.42 19.38 16.26
C ASP A 6 4.62 19.34 15.31
N PHE A 7 4.41 19.76 14.06
CA PHE A 7 5.46 19.87 13.07
C PHE A 7 6.32 21.10 13.37
N ASP A 8 7.60 20.88 13.64
CA ASP A 8 8.61 21.94 13.80
C ASP A 8 9.29 22.23 12.46
N SER A 9 9.08 23.43 11.92
CA SER A 9 9.64 23.88 10.65
C SER A 9 11.08 24.40 10.76
N ALA A 10 11.55 24.75 11.96
CA ALA A 10 12.83 25.43 12.14
C ALA A 10 14.04 24.60 11.62
N PRO A 11 14.12 23.28 11.84
CA PRO A 11 15.22 22.47 11.30
C PRO A 11 15.28 22.46 9.77
N VAL A 12 14.11 22.43 9.12
CA VAL A 12 13.98 22.39 7.66
C VAL A 12 14.41 23.71 7.04
N LEU A 13 13.91 24.84 7.58
CA LEU A 13 14.26 26.17 7.10
C LEU A 13 15.73 26.49 7.36
N SER A 14 16.24 26.14 8.54
CA SER A 14 17.65 26.33 8.89
C SER A 14 18.59 25.53 7.97
N TYR A 15 18.22 24.32 7.57
CA TYR A 15 19.04 23.50 6.68
C TYR A 15 19.15 24.11 5.27
N LEU A 16 18.05 24.62 4.73
CA LEU A 16 18.02 25.29 3.43
C LEU A 16 18.49 26.75 3.49
N ALA A 17 18.88 27.24 4.67
CA ALA A 17 19.21 28.65 4.93
C ALA A 17 18.09 29.63 4.47
N LEU A 18 16.84 29.21 4.62
CA LEU A 18 15.66 30.01 4.31
C LEU A 18 15.20 30.81 5.53
N PRO A 19 14.61 32.00 5.34
CA PRO A 19 14.07 32.79 6.44
C PRO A 19 12.77 32.19 7.00
N ASP A 20 12.42 32.52 8.24
CA ASP A 20 11.23 32.01 8.93
C ASP A 20 9.90 32.41 8.25
N ASP A 21 9.90 33.49 7.46
CA ASP A 21 8.75 34.01 6.73
C ASP A 21 8.67 33.51 5.27
N TYR A 22 9.50 32.53 4.89
CA TYR A 22 9.55 31.98 3.53
C TYR A 22 8.20 31.41 3.06
N GLN A 23 7.90 31.64 1.77
CA GLN A 23 6.69 31.13 1.11
C GLN A 23 7.05 30.33 -0.16
N PRO A 24 6.49 29.12 -0.34
CA PRO A 24 5.52 28.42 0.52
C PRO A 24 6.11 28.00 1.87
N SER A 25 5.35 28.09 2.96
CA SER A 25 5.83 27.67 4.28
C SER A 25 5.68 26.15 4.47
N PRO A 26 6.67 25.47 5.07
CA PRO A 26 6.62 24.03 5.32
C PRO A 26 5.54 23.62 6.33
N GLN A 27 4.99 24.56 7.13
CA GLN A 27 3.94 24.27 8.10
C GLN A 27 2.53 24.47 7.53
N THR A 28 2.33 25.55 6.74
CA THR A 28 1.00 25.93 6.24
C THR A 28 0.74 25.45 4.82
N ALA A 29 1.77 25.30 4.00
CA ALA A 29 1.71 24.80 2.62
C ALA A 29 2.78 23.71 2.38
N PRO A 30 2.79 22.61 3.18
CA PRO A 30 3.84 21.60 3.13
C PRO A 30 4.00 20.96 1.76
N VAL A 31 2.90 20.68 1.04
CA VAL A 31 2.94 20.05 -0.29
C VAL A 31 3.62 20.95 -1.33
N GLU A 32 3.29 22.24 -1.32
CA GLU A 32 3.90 23.21 -2.24
C GLU A 32 5.37 23.46 -1.91
N PHE A 33 5.73 23.41 -0.63
CA PHE A 33 7.13 23.47 -0.20
C PHE A 33 7.92 22.24 -0.65
N LEU A 34 7.38 21.04 -0.44
CA LEU A 34 8.00 19.78 -0.88
C LEU A 34 8.18 19.75 -2.40
N ARG A 35 7.20 20.20 -3.18
CA ARG A 35 7.35 20.31 -4.65
C ARG A 35 8.57 21.10 -5.10
N LYS A 36 9.02 22.07 -4.30
CA LYS A 36 10.19 22.90 -4.62
C LYS A 36 11.49 22.32 -4.08
N HIS A 37 11.46 21.77 -2.86
CA HIS A 37 12.67 21.47 -2.09
C HIS A 37 12.89 19.99 -1.77
N ILE A 38 12.06 19.07 -2.28
CA ILE A 38 12.16 17.64 -1.92
C ILE A 38 13.52 17.02 -2.26
N ARG A 39 14.18 17.47 -3.34
CA ARG A 39 15.50 16.98 -3.77
C ARG A 39 16.66 17.60 -2.98
N GLU A 40 16.42 18.73 -2.34
CA GLU A 40 17.44 19.45 -1.56
C GLU A 40 17.50 18.95 -0.12
N LEU A 41 16.40 18.36 0.37
CA LEU A 41 16.26 17.94 1.75
C LEU A 41 16.66 16.48 1.96
N PRO A 42 17.46 16.17 2.99
CA PRO A 42 17.81 14.80 3.33
C PRO A 42 16.62 14.02 3.92
N PRO A 43 16.65 12.67 3.90
CA PRO A 43 15.50 11.83 4.25
C PRO A 43 14.97 12.04 5.68
N HIS A 44 15.86 12.32 6.63
CA HIS A 44 15.49 12.52 8.03
C HIS A 44 14.73 13.84 8.27
N LEU A 45 14.95 14.87 7.44
CA LEU A 45 14.16 16.10 7.48
C LEU A 45 12.85 15.93 6.71
N LEU A 46 12.86 15.19 5.60
CA LEU A 46 11.65 14.84 4.86
C LEU A 46 10.64 14.06 5.73
N ALA A 47 11.12 13.13 6.56
CA ALA A 47 10.27 12.35 7.48
C ALA A 47 9.49 13.22 8.50
N LEU A 48 9.91 14.46 8.77
CA LEU A 48 9.16 15.37 9.64
C LEU A 48 7.81 15.74 9.03
N PHE A 49 7.72 15.85 7.70
CA PHE A 49 6.48 16.16 7.00
C PHE A 49 5.40 15.09 7.17
N SER A 50 5.75 13.91 7.69
CA SER A 50 4.76 12.90 8.04
C SER A 50 3.80 13.33 9.15
N ALA A 51 4.18 14.32 9.96
CA ALA A 51 3.34 14.85 11.01
C ALA A 51 2.22 15.77 10.49
N ASN A 52 2.43 16.44 9.34
CA ASN A 52 1.50 17.45 8.81
C ASN A 52 1.05 17.20 7.37
N THR A 53 1.39 16.03 6.79
CA THR A 53 0.90 15.62 5.46
C THR A 53 0.41 14.18 5.47
N THR A 54 -0.69 13.95 4.77
CA THR A 54 -1.22 12.60 4.53
C THR A 54 -0.56 11.96 3.31
N PRO A 55 -0.51 10.60 3.24
CA PRO A 55 -0.02 9.91 2.05
C PRO A 55 -0.72 10.30 0.76
N ARG A 56 -2.01 10.67 0.83
CA ARG A 56 -2.81 11.15 -0.30
C ARG A 56 -2.34 12.52 -0.78
N GLU A 57 -2.14 13.48 0.11
CA GLU A 57 -1.66 14.83 -0.22
C GLU A 57 -0.26 14.80 -0.84
N ARG A 58 0.63 13.94 -0.34
CA ARG A 58 1.99 13.77 -0.85
C ARG A 58 2.05 13.31 -2.30
N THR A 59 1.01 12.64 -2.79
CA THR A 59 0.97 12.13 -4.19
C THR A 59 0.97 13.24 -5.23
N VAL A 60 0.66 14.47 -4.80
CA VAL A 60 0.67 15.69 -5.60
C VAL A 60 2.11 16.15 -5.91
N VAL A 61 3.09 15.65 -5.16
CA VAL A 61 4.54 15.81 -5.41
C VAL A 61 4.98 14.74 -6.42
N PRO A 62 5.47 15.12 -7.62
CA PRO A 62 5.85 14.17 -8.67
C PRO A 62 6.92 13.16 -8.24
N GLU A 63 7.92 13.60 -7.49
CA GLU A 63 9.00 12.75 -6.97
C GLU A 63 8.43 11.62 -6.11
N ILE A 64 7.57 11.94 -5.15
CA ILE A 64 6.95 10.92 -4.27
C ILE A 64 6.14 9.92 -5.09
N ARG A 65 5.37 10.40 -6.07
CA ARG A 65 4.59 9.52 -6.94
C ARG A 65 5.49 8.59 -7.76
N SER A 66 6.60 9.11 -8.28
CA SER A 66 7.59 8.33 -9.02
C SER A 66 8.27 7.28 -8.14
N ARG A 67 8.67 7.65 -6.92
CA ARG A 67 9.23 6.71 -5.92
C ARG A 67 8.28 5.55 -5.64
N ARG A 68 6.98 5.84 -5.44
CA ARG A 68 5.96 4.81 -5.23
C ARG A 68 5.75 3.91 -6.44
N LEU A 69 5.77 4.46 -7.65
CA LEU A 69 5.66 3.69 -8.88
C LEU A 69 6.82 2.69 -8.99
N LYS A 70 8.05 3.16 -8.82
CA LYS A 70 9.26 2.32 -8.87
C LYS A 70 9.27 1.25 -7.77
N TYR A 71 8.81 1.61 -6.57
CA TYR A 71 8.65 0.63 -5.50
C TYR A 71 7.70 -0.49 -5.91
N VAL A 72 6.55 -0.18 -6.50
CA VAL A 72 5.62 -1.19 -7.01
C VAL A 72 6.25 -2.04 -8.12
N GLU A 73 6.97 -1.42 -9.06
CA GLU A 73 7.67 -2.11 -10.16
C GLU A 73 8.75 -3.08 -9.66
N SER A 74 9.37 -2.79 -8.50
CA SER A 74 10.33 -3.69 -7.84
C SER A 74 9.69 -4.98 -7.28
N LYS A 75 8.36 -5.11 -7.32
CA LYS A 75 7.57 -6.26 -6.86
C LYS A 75 7.89 -6.67 -5.41
N PRO A 76 7.66 -5.77 -4.43
CA PRO A 76 7.90 -6.07 -3.04
C PRO A 76 6.92 -7.12 -2.54
N PRO A 77 7.29 -7.89 -1.50
CA PRO A 77 6.50 -9.03 -1.01
C PRO A 77 5.09 -8.63 -0.55
N GLU A 78 4.91 -7.41 -0.04
CA GLU A 78 3.61 -6.95 0.47
C GLU A 78 2.53 -6.84 -0.62
N PHE A 79 2.93 -6.68 -1.88
CA PHE A 79 2.02 -6.68 -3.04
C PHE A 79 1.90 -8.05 -3.71
N SER A 80 2.54 -9.09 -3.16
CA SER A 80 2.29 -10.46 -3.60
C SER A 80 0.82 -10.83 -3.35
N LEU A 81 0.26 -11.66 -4.22
CA LEU A 81 -1.17 -11.99 -4.17
C LEU A 81 -1.60 -12.54 -2.80
N ALA A 82 -0.81 -13.44 -2.22
CA ALA A 82 -1.09 -14.07 -0.94
C ALA A 82 -1.08 -13.06 0.22
N GLU A 83 -0.04 -12.23 0.30
CA GLU A 83 0.07 -11.20 1.35
C GLU A 83 -0.98 -10.10 1.18
N ALA A 84 -1.25 -9.69 -0.06
CA ALA A 84 -2.26 -8.68 -0.38
C ALA A 84 -3.68 -9.13 -0.04
N LYS A 85 -4.05 -10.40 -0.35
CA LYS A 85 -5.35 -10.99 0.00
C LYS A 85 -5.55 -11.02 1.52
N SER A 86 -4.48 -11.32 2.28
CA SER A 86 -4.51 -11.25 3.74
C SER A 86 -4.57 -9.81 4.23
N THR A 87 -3.74 -8.91 3.74
CA THR A 87 -3.66 -7.55 4.30
C THR A 87 -4.90 -6.71 3.98
N TRP A 88 -5.43 -6.82 2.76
CA TRP A 88 -6.58 -6.05 2.29
C TRP A 88 -7.73 -6.94 1.78
N PRO A 89 -8.32 -7.77 2.66
CA PRO A 89 -9.33 -8.77 2.27
C PRO A 89 -10.68 -8.12 1.90
N ALA A 90 -10.85 -6.85 2.24
CA ALA A 90 -12.00 -6.04 1.87
C ALA A 90 -11.91 -5.47 0.44
N LEU A 91 -10.72 -5.48 -0.18
CA LEU A 91 -10.53 -5.10 -1.58
C LEU A 91 -10.62 -6.32 -2.52
N TRP A 92 -10.60 -7.54 -1.97
CA TRP A 92 -10.71 -8.78 -2.72
C TRP A 92 -12.17 -9.22 -2.86
N GLU A 93 -12.64 -9.26 -4.11
CA GLU A 93 -14.02 -9.65 -4.46
C GLU A 93 -14.18 -11.16 -4.70
N GLY A 94 -13.08 -11.92 -4.76
CA GLY A 94 -13.14 -13.36 -4.98
C GLY A 94 -13.82 -14.11 -3.82
N ARG A 95 -14.62 -15.12 -4.17
CA ARG A 95 -15.33 -16.01 -3.22
C ARG A 95 -14.47 -17.17 -2.69
N GLU A 96 -13.16 -17.06 -2.78
CA GLU A 96 -12.25 -18.10 -2.27
C GLU A 96 -12.26 -18.15 -0.74
N ARG A 97 -11.98 -19.32 -0.16
CA ARG A 97 -11.84 -19.46 1.29
C ARG A 97 -10.54 -18.78 1.74
N PRO A 98 -10.61 -17.73 2.58
CA PRO A 98 -9.41 -17.13 3.18
C PRO A 98 -8.63 -18.17 4.00
N GLY A 99 -7.31 -18.00 4.13
CA GLY A 99 -6.50 -18.84 5.03
C GLY A 99 -5.95 -20.14 4.42
N THR A 100 -6.38 -20.54 3.22
CA THR A 100 -6.03 -21.87 2.68
C THR A 100 -4.54 -22.08 2.40
N GLU A 101 -3.80 -21.04 2.01
CA GLU A 101 -2.35 -21.13 1.82
C GLU A 101 -1.58 -21.10 3.14
N GLN A 102 -1.96 -20.21 4.08
CA GLN A 102 -1.37 -20.20 5.43
C GLN A 102 -1.57 -21.53 6.14
N ALA A 103 -2.77 -22.09 6.03
CA ALA A 103 -3.11 -23.36 6.64
C ALA A 103 -2.33 -24.55 6.03
N LYS A 104 -2.06 -24.52 4.71
CA LYS A 104 -1.14 -25.47 4.08
C LYS A 104 0.28 -25.32 4.59
N ALA A 105 0.78 -24.08 4.69
CA ALA A 105 2.11 -23.80 5.20
C ALA A 105 2.26 -24.25 6.67
N GLU A 106 1.26 -24.00 7.51
CA GLU A 106 1.26 -24.43 8.91
C GLU A 106 1.20 -25.94 9.06
N LYS A 107 0.40 -26.61 8.22
CA LYS A 107 0.42 -28.08 8.13
C LYS A 107 1.78 -28.62 7.73
N GLU A 108 2.40 -28.04 6.71
CA GLU A 108 3.72 -28.46 6.24
C GLU A 108 4.80 -28.23 7.29
N TRP A 109 4.74 -27.11 8.01
CA TRP A 109 5.60 -26.84 9.15
C TRP A 109 5.39 -27.88 10.26
N ALA A 110 4.14 -28.18 10.60
CA ALA A 110 3.83 -29.20 11.59
C ALA A 110 4.38 -30.56 11.16
N ASP A 111 4.18 -30.97 9.92
CA ASP A 111 4.61 -32.27 9.41
C ASP A 111 6.15 -32.42 9.32
N LYS A 112 6.88 -31.33 9.05
CA LYS A 112 8.33 -31.37 8.77
C LYS A 112 9.20 -30.95 9.97
N GLU A 113 8.80 -29.92 10.69
CA GLU A 113 9.64 -29.27 11.70
C GLU A 113 9.21 -29.58 13.14
N PHE A 114 7.92 -29.84 13.37
CA PHE A 114 7.42 -30.10 14.71
C PHE A 114 7.99 -31.41 15.28
N MET A 115 8.69 -31.31 16.41
CA MET A 115 9.40 -32.41 17.09
C MET A 115 10.39 -33.19 16.19
N GLY A 116 10.99 -32.53 15.19
CA GLY A 116 12.05 -33.10 14.35
C GLY A 116 11.60 -34.29 13.48
N GLY A 117 10.31 -34.38 13.15
CA GLY A 117 9.77 -35.37 12.19
C GLY A 117 9.71 -36.82 12.68
N THR A 118 9.98 -37.09 13.96
CA THR A 118 10.16 -38.47 14.49
C THR A 118 8.86 -39.23 14.80
N VAL A 119 7.71 -38.56 14.92
CA VAL A 119 6.41 -39.19 15.27
C VAL A 119 5.32 -38.85 14.24
N GLN A 120 5.48 -39.31 13.00
CA GLN A 120 4.65 -38.94 11.85
C GLN A 120 3.12 -39.10 12.03
N GLN A 121 2.63 -40.10 12.79
CA GLN A 121 1.19 -40.34 12.91
C GLN A 121 0.44 -39.39 13.84
N GLN A 122 1.07 -38.94 14.93
CA GLN A 122 0.46 -37.95 15.85
C GLN A 122 0.64 -36.53 15.32
N VAL A 123 1.77 -36.29 14.65
CA VAL A 123 2.08 -35.01 14.01
C VAL A 123 1.15 -34.73 12.82
N GLY A 124 0.79 -35.73 12.02
CA GLY A 124 -0.15 -35.53 10.91
C GLY A 124 -1.57 -35.11 11.35
N LYS A 125 -2.07 -35.64 12.47
CA LYS A 125 -3.36 -35.20 13.05
C LYS A 125 -3.27 -33.79 13.63
N LEU A 126 -2.12 -33.44 14.22
CA LEU A 126 -1.87 -32.09 14.71
C LEU A 126 -1.77 -31.10 13.56
N GLY A 127 -1.07 -31.43 12.48
CA GLY A 127 -0.98 -30.59 11.29
C GLY A 127 -2.32 -30.38 10.60
N GLU A 128 -3.18 -31.41 10.56
CA GLU A 128 -4.56 -31.27 10.10
C GLU A 128 -5.40 -30.36 11.01
N LEU A 129 -5.28 -30.52 12.32
CA LEU A 129 -5.96 -29.67 13.29
C LEU A 129 -5.50 -28.20 13.21
N LEU A 130 -4.18 -27.97 13.09
CA LEU A 130 -3.59 -26.64 12.97
C LEU A 130 -4.01 -25.96 11.66
N ARG A 131 -4.03 -26.69 10.54
CA ARG A 131 -4.60 -26.21 9.28
C ARG A 131 -6.03 -25.68 9.48
N ASP A 132 -6.89 -26.50 10.07
CA ASP A 132 -8.31 -26.15 10.23
C ASP A 132 -8.48 -24.93 11.18
N TYR A 133 -7.67 -24.85 12.23
CA TYR A 133 -7.66 -23.68 13.13
C TYR A 133 -7.16 -22.39 12.45
N GLU A 134 -6.17 -22.47 11.57
CA GLU A 134 -5.66 -21.31 10.84
C GLU A 134 -6.67 -20.82 9.79
N GLU A 135 -7.33 -21.73 9.08
CA GLU A 135 -8.45 -21.37 8.19
C GLU A 135 -9.57 -20.68 8.98
N GLU A 136 -9.94 -21.22 10.15
CA GLU A 136 -10.98 -20.63 11.00
C GLU A 136 -10.56 -19.23 11.48
N ARG A 137 -9.33 -19.08 11.98
CA ARG A 137 -8.78 -17.82 12.49
C ARG A 137 -8.78 -16.73 11.42
N GLU A 138 -8.30 -17.04 10.22
CA GLU A 138 -8.25 -16.06 9.14
C GLU A 138 -9.66 -15.74 8.63
N SER A 139 -10.55 -16.74 8.57
CA SER A 139 -11.95 -16.51 8.18
C SER A 139 -12.69 -15.57 9.15
N GLU A 140 -12.44 -15.69 10.46
CA GLU A 140 -13.02 -14.83 11.48
C GLU A 140 -12.48 -13.40 11.38
N ARG A 141 -11.17 -13.25 11.13
CA ARG A 141 -10.54 -11.94 10.93
C ARG A 141 -11.13 -11.22 9.72
N VAL A 142 -11.25 -11.91 8.58
CA VAL A 142 -11.86 -11.35 7.36
C VAL A 142 -13.32 -10.96 7.59
N ARG A 143 -14.10 -11.80 8.28
CA ARG A 143 -15.50 -11.47 8.61
C ARG A 143 -15.60 -10.22 9.48
N THR A 144 -14.71 -10.07 10.45
CA THR A 144 -14.68 -8.90 11.35
C THR A 144 -14.35 -7.63 10.57
N ILE A 145 -13.32 -7.66 9.72
CA ILE A 145 -12.92 -6.53 8.88
C ILE A 145 -14.07 -6.12 7.94
N ARG A 146 -14.73 -7.09 7.29
CA ARG A 146 -15.86 -6.82 6.39
C ARG A 146 -17.05 -6.22 7.14
N ARG A 147 -17.35 -6.71 8.34
CA ARG A 147 -18.41 -6.16 9.19
C ARG A 147 -18.10 -4.71 9.61
N GLN A 148 -16.90 -4.46 10.12
CA GLN A 148 -16.48 -3.11 10.53
C GLN A 148 -16.53 -2.12 9.36
N ARG A 149 -16.14 -2.55 8.16
CA ARG A 149 -16.23 -1.71 6.97
C ARG A 149 -17.68 -1.45 6.56
N ALA A 150 -18.56 -2.45 6.63
CA ALA A 150 -19.98 -2.27 6.34
C ALA A 150 -20.63 -1.30 7.34
N GLU A 151 -20.36 -1.46 8.64
CA GLU A 151 -20.81 -0.55 9.70
C GLU A 151 -20.29 0.88 9.49
N TYR A 152 -19.02 1.03 9.06
CA TYR A 152 -18.46 2.34 8.73
C TYR A 152 -19.18 2.98 7.53
N ILE A 153 -19.45 2.23 6.47
CA ILE A 153 -20.17 2.73 5.29
C ILE A 153 -21.61 3.12 5.66
N GLU A 154 -22.31 2.30 6.43
CA GLU A 154 -23.67 2.60 6.92
C GLU A 154 -23.70 3.83 7.86
N SER A 155 -22.59 4.13 8.54
CA SER A 155 -22.47 5.31 9.41
C SER A 155 -22.16 6.61 8.67
N LEU A 156 -21.75 6.54 7.40
CA LEU A 156 -21.58 7.73 6.58
C LEU A 156 -22.96 8.32 6.27
N PRO A 157 -23.16 9.64 6.39
CA PRO A 157 -24.38 10.27 5.90
C PRO A 157 -24.58 9.89 4.45
N GLU A 158 -25.78 9.44 4.08
CA GLU A 158 -26.16 9.28 2.68
C GLU A 158 -25.94 10.63 1.99
N GLU A 159 -24.89 10.76 1.19
CA GLU A 159 -24.80 11.85 0.21
C GLU A 159 -25.83 11.51 -0.86
N ASP A 160 -26.81 12.39 -1.06
CA ASP A 160 -27.86 12.28 -2.08
C ASP A 160 -27.22 12.24 -3.49
N GLU A 161 -26.76 11.06 -3.92
CA GLU A 161 -26.51 10.77 -5.32
C GLU A 161 -27.88 10.60 -5.99
N GLU A 162 -28.41 11.73 -6.48
CA GLU A 162 -29.53 11.78 -7.43
C GLU A 162 -29.06 11.10 -8.74
N SER A 163 -29.08 9.76 -8.75
CA SER A 163 -28.80 8.94 -9.92
C SER A 163 -30.10 8.31 -10.40
N ASP A 164 -30.51 8.78 -11.57
CA ASP A 164 -31.75 8.51 -12.31
C ASP A 164 -32.12 7.02 -12.36
N GLU A 165 -33.44 6.78 -12.26
CA GLU A 165 -34.12 5.49 -12.39
C GLU A 165 -33.78 4.82 -13.74
N ASP A 166 -33.30 3.57 -13.68
CA ASP A 166 -33.59 2.51 -14.67
C ASP A 166 -33.14 1.16 -14.07
N GLU A 167 -33.85 0.74 -13.00
CA GLU A 167 -33.89 -0.65 -12.54
C GLU A 167 -34.81 -1.46 -13.47
N ASP A 168 -34.24 -2.16 -14.44
CA ASP A 168 -34.69 -3.50 -14.87
C ASP A 168 -33.86 -3.99 -16.07
N ASP A 169 -33.40 -5.24 -16.03
CA ASP A 169 -32.69 -5.99 -17.10
C ASP A 169 -31.16 -5.85 -17.27
N GLN A 170 -30.38 -5.85 -16.18
CA GLN A 170 -28.99 -6.33 -16.28
C GLN A 170 -28.92 -7.84 -16.03
N ALA A 171 -28.83 -8.62 -17.11
CA ALA A 171 -28.40 -10.01 -17.05
C ALA A 171 -27.13 -10.13 -16.18
N PRO A 172 -26.97 -11.19 -15.35
CA PRO A 172 -25.77 -11.35 -14.53
C PRO A 172 -24.56 -11.32 -15.46
N LEU A 173 -23.73 -10.28 -15.32
CA LEU A 173 -22.46 -10.18 -16.02
C LEU A 173 -21.69 -11.48 -15.76
N PRO A 174 -21.08 -12.09 -16.79
CA PRO A 174 -20.31 -13.30 -16.62
C PRO A 174 -19.27 -13.05 -15.54
N GLU A 175 -19.24 -13.92 -14.51
CA GLU A 175 -18.27 -13.79 -13.43
C GLU A 175 -16.87 -13.75 -14.06
N PRO A 176 -16.08 -12.69 -13.83
CA PRO A 176 -14.72 -12.61 -14.34
C PRO A 176 -13.96 -13.87 -13.93
N SER A 177 -13.15 -14.38 -14.86
CA SER A 177 -12.36 -15.57 -14.60
C SER A 177 -11.46 -15.34 -13.36
N PRO A 178 -11.11 -16.38 -12.60
CA PRO A 178 -10.25 -16.23 -11.42
C PRO A 178 -8.96 -15.44 -11.70
N ILE A 179 -8.37 -15.64 -12.89
CA ILE A 179 -7.16 -14.95 -13.34
C ILE A 179 -7.41 -13.45 -13.55
N GLU A 180 -8.55 -13.07 -14.12
CA GLU A 180 -8.92 -11.67 -14.31
C GLU A 180 -9.16 -10.95 -12.99
N ASN A 181 -9.76 -11.63 -12.01
CA ASN A 181 -9.95 -11.10 -10.66
C ASN A 181 -8.63 -10.85 -9.95
N GLU A 182 -7.69 -11.78 -10.07
CA GLU A 182 -6.35 -11.66 -9.50
C GLU A 182 -5.59 -10.48 -10.11
N ALA A 183 -5.59 -10.36 -11.43
CA ALA A 183 -4.94 -9.25 -12.13
C ALA A 183 -5.57 -7.89 -11.78
N TRP A 184 -6.91 -7.83 -11.75
CA TRP A 184 -7.63 -6.62 -11.37
C TRP A 184 -7.32 -6.20 -9.93
N PHE A 185 -7.33 -7.15 -9.00
CA PHE A 185 -7.04 -6.88 -7.59
C PHE A 185 -5.61 -6.36 -7.38
N GLN A 186 -4.63 -7.00 -8.00
CA GLN A 186 -3.23 -6.56 -7.94
C GLN A 186 -3.10 -5.13 -8.48
N ARG A 187 -3.69 -4.86 -9.65
CA ARG A 187 -3.69 -3.52 -10.23
C ARG A 187 -4.36 -2.49 -9.31
N ASN A 188 -5.53 -2.81 -8.76
CA ASN A 188 -6.28 -1.92 -7.87
C ASN A 188 -5.49 -1.59 -6.60
N ILE A 189 -4.81 -2.57 -5.98
CA ILE A 189 -3.96 -2.31 -4.83
C ILE A 189 -2.77 -1.43 -5.19
N GLN A 190 -2.10 -1.73 -6.31
CA GLN A 190 -0.96 -0.94 -6.78
C GLN A 190 -1.36 0.52 -7.05
N GLU A 191 -2.48 0.74 -7.74
CA GLU A 191 -3.01 2.07 -7.99
C GLU A 191 -3.38 2.78 -6.67
N ARG A 192 -4.09 2.11 -5.76
CA ARG A 192 -4.40 2.66 -4.43
C ARG A 192 -3.16 3.01 -3.63
N PHE A 193 -2.11 2.19 -3.72
CA PHE A 193 -0.83 2.50 -3.10
C PHE A 193 -0.23 3.77 -3.71
N ILE A 194 -0.07 3.83 -5.03
CA ILE A 194 0.53 4.98 -5.73
C ILE A 194 -0.19 6.28 -5.34
N TYR A 195 -1.53 6.25 -5.25
CA TYR A 195 -2.35 7.42 -4.91
C TYR A 195 -2.59 7.65 -3.40
N GLY A 196 -1.98 6.86 -2.52
CA GLY A 196 -2.04 7.11 -1.08
C GLY A 196 -3.37 6.72 -0.41
N PHE A 197 -4.11 5.78 -1.00
CA PHE A 197 -5.43 5.31 -0.54
C PHE A 197 -5.38 3.96 0.18
N LEU A 198 -4.20 3.35 0.30
CA LEU A 198 -4.07 2.05 0.93
C LEU A 198 -3.86 2.23 2.43
N GLU A 199 -4.84 1.77 3.21
CA GLU A 199 -4.73 1.78 4.67
C GLU A 199 -3.71 0.71 5.11
N SER A 200 -3.14 0.87 6.32
CA SER A 200 -2.18 -0.06 6.96
C SER A 200 -0.79 -0.25 6.33
N ILE A 201 -0.44 0.44 5.24
CA ILE A 201 0.93 0.44 4.70
C ILE A 201 1.74 1.63 5.22
N ASP A 202 3.03 1.40 5.46
CA ASP A 202 3.96 2.44 5.88
C ASP A 202 4.54 3.17 4.66
N TYR A 203 3.86 4.24 4.25
CA TYR A 203 4.26 5.09 3.13
C TYR A 203 5.61 5.78 3.34
N ASP A 204 6.01 6.05 4.57
CA ASP A 204 7.20 6.82 4.89
C ASP A 204 8.48 6.09 4.46
N LYS A 205 8.45 4.75 4.45
CA LYS A 205 9.54 3.90 3.95
C LYS A 205 9.86 4.10 2.47
N VAL A 206 8.89 4.60 1.70
CA VAL A 206 8.98 4.76 0.25
C VAL A 206 9.03 6.24 -0.12
N ASP A 207 8.12 7.04 0.43
CA ASP A 207 7.99 8.47 0.13
C ASP A 207 9.29 9.24 0.35
N TRP A 208 10.05 8.88 1.38
CA TRP A 208 11.26 9.58 1.82
C TRP A 208 12.55 8.86 1.45
N ASN A 209 12.47 7.79 0.67
CA ASN A 209 13.62 6.99 0.29
C ASN A 209 14.16 7.39 -1.09
N GLU A 210 15.34 8.02 -1.07
CA GLU A 210 16.02 8.55 -2.26
C GLU A 210 16.56 7.47 -3.20
N GLN A 211 16.68 6.19 -2.76
CA GLN A 211 17.16 5.10 -3.63
C GLN A 211 16.30 4.92 -4.89
N TRP A 212 15.04 5.38 -4.83
CA TRP A 212 14.11 5.31 -5.95
C TRP A 212 14.27 6.49 -6.92
N ASP A 213 15.11 7.48 -6.63
CA ASP A 213 15.34 8.62 -7.53
C ASP A 213 16.45 8.35 -8.56
N GLU A 214 17.29 7.33 -8.36
CA GLU A 214 18.58 7.12 -9.06
C GLU A 214 18.49 7.03 -10.60
N ASP A 215 17.32 6.65 -11.16
CA ASP A 215 17.16 6.51 -12.63
C ASP A 215 16.55 7.73 -13.35
N LEU A 216 16.13 8.78 -12.63
CA LEU A 216 15.49 9.93 -13.30
C LEU A 216 16.48 10.79 -14.09
N ASP A 217 17.74 10.86 -13.66
CA ASP A 217 18.75 11.72 -14.27
C ASP A 217 19.67 10.95 -15.23
N ARG A 218 20.03 9.68 -14.94
CA ARG A 218 21.02 8.94 -15.76
C ARG A 218 20.50 8.51 -17.13
N GLU A 219 19.25 8.02 -17.23
CA GLU A 219 18.68 7.62 -18.53
C GLU A 219 18.34 8.81 -19.43
N ALA A 220 17.99 9.96 -18.83
CA ALA A 220 17.73 11.19 -19.56
C ALA A 220 19.02 11.86 -20.06
N GLU A 221 20.09 11.81 -19.27
CA GLU A 221 21.42 12.28 -19.65
C GLU A 221 22.07 11.35 -20.71
N GLU A 222 22.04 10.02 -20.55
CA GLU A 222 22.61 9.08 -21.53
C GLU A 222 21.96 9.19 -22.91
N ARG A 223 20.64 9.42 -22.97
CA ARG A 223 19.92 9.65 -24.24
C ARG A 223 20.30 10.95 -24.94
N TRP A 224 20.83 11.94 -24.22
CA TRP A 224 21.33 13.19 -24.79
C TRP A 224 22.73 13.06 -25.40
N PHE A 225 23.52 12.09 -24.94
CA PHE A 225 24.87 11.84 -25.47
C PHE A 225 24.90 10.87 -26.66
N ASP A 226 23.91 9.99 -26.81
CA ASP A 226 23.81 9.06 -27.95
C ASP A 226 23.33 9.72 -29.26
N ASP A 227 22.71 10.90 -29.21
CA ASP A 227 22.23 11.63 -30.40
C ASP A 227 23.31 12.53 -31.06
N GLU A 228 24.52 12.64 -30.49
CA GLU A 228 25.62 13.48 -31.02
C GLU A 228 26.77 12.70 -31.73
N GLU A 229 26.70 11.37 -31.84
CA GLU A 229 27.79 10.54 -32.44
C GLU A 229 27.52 9.97 -33.85
N GLU A 230 26.52 10.48 -34.58
CA GLU A 230 26.34 10.23 -36.03
C GLU A 230 26.23 11.54 -36.83
N ASP A 231 27.36 12.18 -37.12
CA ASP A 231 27.57 13.03 -38.32
C ASP A 231 29.07 13.13 -38.72
#